data_AF-A0A5C7JSQ1-F1
#
_entry.id   AF-A0A5C7JSQ1-F1
#
_cell.length_a   1.000
_cell.length_b   1.000
_cell.length_c   1.000
_cell.angle_alpha   90.00
_cell.angle_beta   90.00
_cell.angle_gamma   90.00
#
_symmetry.space_group_name_H-M   'P 1'
#
loop_
_entity.id
_entity.type
_entity.pdbx_description
1 polymer ?
#
loop_
_entity_poly.entity_id
_entity_poly.type
_entity_poly.pdbx_seq_one_letter_code
_entity_poly.pdbx_strand_id
1 'polypeptide(L)'
;MAIVNKVDKKILASGSDVVKYQILTYCFFNGIQISQSDLDCLTELAYNEDMELTKFCELVYEKNIFKSPQSARNALTKAEKKELVSKTGKNKKTIRLHKKMNVQSKGTILLDFKILGNESKEPQTV
;
A
#
# COMPACT_ATOMS: atom_id res chain seq x y z
N MET A 1 34.47 -10.10 4.84
CA MET A 1 33.40 -9.59 3.96
C MET A 1 32.37 -10.69 3.81
N ALA A 2 31.08 -10.41 4.07
CA ALA A 2 30.05 -11.41 3.80
C ALA A 2 29.96 -11.64 2.29
N ILE A 3 29.99 -12.91 1.86
CA ILE A 3 29.72 -13.27 0.47
C ILE A 3 28.20 -13.19 0.32
N VAL A 4 27.72 -12.13 -0.33
CA VAL A 4 26.29 -11.91 -0.57
C VAL A 4 25.96 -12.25 -2.01
N ASN A 5 24.88 -12.99 -2.22
CA ASN A 5 24.32 -13.19 -3.55
C ASN A 5 23.51 -11.94 -3.91
N LYS A 6 24.05 -11.11 -4.80
CA LYS A 6 23.36 -9.91 -5.28
C LYS A 6 22.34 -10.29 -6.36
N VAL A 7 21.09 -9.95 -6.13
CA VAL A 7 20.04 -9.96 -7.15
C VAL A 7 19.84 -8.52 -7.65
N ASP A 8 20.05 -8.27 -8.94
CA ASP A 8 19.83 -6.98 -9.59
C ASP A 8 18.75 -7.13 -10.65
N LYS A 9 17.62 -6.46 -10.47
CA LYS A 9 16.46 -6.54 -11.36
C LYS A 9 16.01 -5.14 -11.75
N LYS A 10 16.02 -4.86 -13.05
CA LYS A 10 15.57 -3.59 -13.64
C LYS A 10 14.33 -3.86 -14.49
N ILE A 11 13.24 -3.18 -14.17
CA ILE A 11 11.97 -3.29 -14.89
C ILE A 11 11.44 -1.88 -15.17
N LEU A 12 10.86 -1.70 -16.36
CA LEU A 12 10.02 -0.54 -16.65
C LEU A 12 8.58 -0.93 -16.33
N ALA A 13 8.02 -0.33 -15.28
CA ALA A 13 6.68 -0.64 -14.79
C ALA A 13 5.73 0.55 -15.01
N SER A 14 4.42 0.29 -15.09
CA SER A 14 3.44 1.37 -15.15
C SER A 14 3.38 2.12 -13.82
N GLY A 15 2.88 3.36 -13.83
CA GLY A 15 2.71 4.13 -12.59
C GLY A 15 1.84 3.39 -11.57
N SER A 16 0.80 2.69 -12.03
CA SER A 16 -0.10 1.91 -11.16
C SER A 16 0.64 0.74 -10.51
N ASP A 17 1.45 0.00 -11.28
CA ASP A 17 2.25 -1.11 -10.75
C ASP A 17 3.28 -0.62 -9.74
N VAL A 18 3.89 0.54 -9.99
CA VAL A 18 4.83 1.19 -9.07
C VAL A 18 4.15 1.57 -7.74
N VAL A 19 2.95 2.15 -7.78
CA VAL A 19 2.17 2.47 -6.57
C VAL A 19 1.77 1.19 -5.83
N LYS A 20 1.23 0.19 -6.54
CA LYS A 20 0.88 -1.12 -5.96
C LYS A 20 2.08 -1.75 -5.27
N TYR A 21 3.24 -1.74 -5.93
CA TYR A 21 4.44 -2.36 -5.40
C TYR A 21 4.95 -1.65 -4.15
N GLN A 22 4.86 -0.31 -4.06
CA GLN A 22 5.16 0.45 -2.84
C GLN A 22 4.27 0.01 -1.67
N ILE A 23 2.95 -0.06 -1.88
CA ILE A 23 1.98 -0.48 -0.86
C ILE A 23 2.22 -1.94 -0.45
N LEU A 24 2.44 -2.83 -1.42
CA LEU A 24 2.69 -4.25 -1.20
C LEU A 24 3.97 -4.46 -0.39
N THR A 25 5.05 -3.75 -0.73
CA THR A 25 6.33 -3.83 -0.04
C THR A 25 6.21 -3.39 1.41
N TYR A 26 5.51 -2.27 1.66
CA TYR A 26 5.22 -1.83 3.02
C TYR A 26 4.41 -2.87 3.79
N CYS A 27 3.32 -3.38 3.20
CA CYS A 27 2.48 -4.39 3.85
C CYS A 27 3.28 -5.65 4.18
N PHE A 28 4.13 -6.11 3.25
CA PHE A 28 4.96 -7.30 3.40
C PHE A 28 5.92 -7.18 4.60
N PHE A 29 6.69 -6.09 4.68
CA PHE A 29 7.65 -5.91 5.78
C PHE A 29 7.00 -5.63 7.14
N ASN A 30 5.74 -5.22 7.17
CA ASN A 30 4.98 -5.01 8.40
C ASN A 30 4.05 -6.19 8.77
N GLY A 31 4.13 -7.32 8.05
CA GLY A 31 3.29 -8.49 8.32
C GLY A 31 1.80 -8.27 8.07
N ILE A 32 1.44 -7.29 7.22
CA ILE A 32 0.06 -6.92 6.93
C ILE A 32 -0.43 -7.72 5.72
N GLN A 33 -1.42 -8.58 5.94
CA GLN A 33 -2.10 -9.27 4.83
C GLN A 33 -3.05 -8.31 4.09
N ILE A 34 -2.98 -8.29 2.76
CA ILE A 34 -3.82 -7.46 1.90
C ILE A 34 -4.34 -8.28 0.70
N SER A 35 -5.62 -8.12 0.37
CA SER A 35 -6.21 -8.75 -0.83
C SER A 35 -5.97 -7.90 -2.08
N GLN A 36 -6.14 -8.49 -3.27
CA GLN A 36 -5.96 -7.75 -4.53
C GLN A 36 -6.93 -6.55 -4.63
N SER A 37 -8.20 -6.74 -4.30
CA SER A 37 -9.20 -5.65 -4.31
C SER A 37 -8.86 -4.55 -3.30
N ASP A 38 -8.33 -4.90 -2.12
CA ASP A 38 -7.86 -3.91 -1.15
C ASP A 38 -6.65 -3.14 -1.69
N LEU A 39 -5.71 -3.83 -2.35
CA LEU A 39 -4.54 -3.20 -2.96
C LEU A 39 -4.93 -2.23 -4.09
N ASP A 40 -5.87 -2.63 -4.94
CA ASP A 40 -6.39 -1.78 -6.02
C ASP A 40 -7.13 -0.56 -5.45
N CYS A 41 -7.90 -0.75 -4.38
CA CYS A 41 -8.54 0.35 -3.65
C CYS A 41 -7.52 1.35 -3.07
N LEU A 42 -6.47 0.88 -2.39
CA LEU A 42 -5.44 1.76 -1.84
C LEU A 42 -4.63 2.47 -2.94
N THR A 43 -4.46 1.81 -4.08
CA THR A 43 -3.81 2.40 -5.26
C THR A 43 -4.64 3.57 -5.80
N GLU A 44 -5.95 3.40 -5.92
CA GLU A 44 -6.84 4.50 -6.31
C GLU A 44 -6.84 5.66 -5.30
N LEU A 45 -6.75 5.35 -4.01
CA LEU A 45 -6.63 6.36 -2.97
C LEU A 45 -5.31 7.13 -3.07
N ALA A 46 -4.23 6.51 -3.57
CA ALA A 46 -2.96 7.18 -3.81
C ALA A 46 -3.04 8.25 -4.91
N TYR A 47 -3.86 8.03 -5.93
CA TYR A 47 -4.10 8.99 -7.01
C TYR A 47 -5.10 10.08 -6.63
N ASN A 48 -6.03 9.76 -5.74
CA ASN A 48 -7.13 10.62 -5.32
C ASN A 48 -6.93 11.10 -3.87
N GLU A 49 -5.86 11.85 -3.64
CA GLU A 49 -5.51 12.37 -2.32
C GLU A 49 -6.63 13.25 -1.73
N ASP A 50 -6.85 13.16 -0.42
CA ASP A 50 -7.76 14.00 0.36
C ASP A 50 -9.23 14.00 -0.14
N MET A 51 -9.70 12.84 -0.58
CA MET A 51 -11.09 12.64 -1.02
C MET A 51 -12.04 12.37 0.16
N GLU A 52 -13.31 12.78 0.00
CA GLU A 52 -14.38 12.42 0.93
C GLU A 52 -14.71 10.92 0.82
N LEU A 53 -14.88 10.24 1.96
CA LEU A 53 -15.14 8.80 2.08
C LEU A 53 -16.27 8.33 1.18
N THR A 54 -17.43 9.00 1.22
CA THR A 54 -18.61 8.59 0.44
C THR A 54 -18.33 8.67 -1.05
N LYS A 55 -17.77 9.81 -1.52
CA LYS A 55 -17.41 10.01 -2.93
C LYS A 55 -16.37 9.00 -3.40
N PHE A 56 -15.39 8.70 -2.56
CA PHE A 56 -14.39 7.70 -2.88
C PHE A 56 -14.99 6.30 -2.99
N CYS A 57 -15.91 5.92 -2.07
CA CYS A 57 -16.60 4.63 -2.13
C CYS A 57 -17.44 4.47 -3.41
N GLU A 58 -18.04 5.56 -3.91
CA GLU A 58 -18.73 5.59 -5.21
C GLU A 58 -17.73 5.42 -6.37
N LEU A 59 -16.62 6.16 -6.35
CA LEU A 59 -15.58 6.09 -7.39
C LEU A 59 -15.01 4.68 -7.55
N VAL A 60 -14.66 4.00 -6.45
CA VAL A 60 -14.11 2.63 -6.55
C VAL A 60 -15.16 1.58 -6.95
N TYR A 61 -16.44 1.87 -6.71
CA TYR A 61 -17.55 1.05 -7.22
C TYR A 61 -17.72 1.25 -8.73
N GLU A 62 -17.71 2.49 -9.22
CA GLU A 62 -17.74 2.81 -10.65
C GLU A 62 -16.55 2.21 -11.42
N LYS A 63 -15.39 2.12 -10.77
CA LYS A 63 -14.20 1.44 -11.29
C LYS A 63 -14.25 -0.09 -11.21
N ASN A 64 -15.37 -0.67 -10.76
CA ASN A 64 -15.56 -2.12 -10.59
C ASN A 64 -14.53 -2.80 -9.66
N ILE A 65 -13.91 -2.06 -8.74
CA ILE A 65 -12.97 -2.63 -7.75
C ILE A 65 -13.74 -3.41 -6.68
N PHE A 66 -14.92 -2.90 -6.30
CA PHE A 66 -15.84 -3.57 -5.39
C PHE A 66 -17.23 -3.69 -5.98
N LYS A 67 -17.95 -4.73 -5.53
CA LYS A 67 -19.35 -4.99 -5.92
C LYS A 67 -20.35 -3.99 -5.35
N SER A 68 -19.96 -3.19 -4.36
CA SER A 68 -20.81 -2.15 -3.76
C SER A 68 -19.98 -1.08 -3.02
N PRO A 69 -20.50 0.15 -2.87
CA PRO A 69 -19.88 1.18 -2.02
C PRO A 69 -19.71 0.75 -0.57
N GLN A 70 -20.62 -0.09 -0.04
CA GLN A 70 -20.52 -0.58 1.33
C GLN A 70 -19.32 -1.54 1.51
N SER A 71 -19.04 -2.37 0.51
CA SER A 71 -17.84 -3.23 0.50
C SER A 71 -16.56 -2.40 0.52
N ALA A 72 -16.51 -1.30 -0.24
CA ALA A 72 -15.39 -0.35 -0.21
C ALA A 72 -15.22 0.29 1.18
N ARG A 73 -16.32 0.72 1.81
CA ARG A 73 -16.30 1.30 3.15
C ARG A 73 -15.77 0.31 4.20
N ASN A 74 -16.14 -0.95 4.07
CA ASN A 74 -15.62 -2.03 4.93
C ASN A 74 -14.12 -2.24 4.73
N ALA A 75 -13.64 -2.25 3.48
CA ALA A 75 -12.22 -2.34 3.15
C ALA A 75 -11.41 -1.18 3.76
N LEU A 76 -11.88 0.06 3.60
CA LEU A 76 -11.23 1.25 4.18
C LEU A 76 -11.21 1.23 5.71
N THR A 77 -12.25 0.68 6.34
CA THR A 77 -12.29 0.51 7.81
C THR A 77 -11.30 -0.54 8.28
N LYS A 78 -11.10 -1.63 7.52
CA LYS A 78 -10.05 -2.61 7.79
C LYS A 78 -8.66 -2.01 7.58
N ALA A 79 -8.47 -1.22 6.52
CA ALA A 79 -7.21 -0.53 6.22
C ALA A 79 -6.85 0.51 7.29
N GLU A 80 -7.83 1.23 7.84
CA GLU A 80 -7.64 2.14 8.97
C GLU A 80 -7.14 1.40 10.22
N LYS A 81 -7.74 0.24 10.55
CA LYS A 81 -7.28 -0.60 11.68
C LYS A 81 -5.85 -1.13 11.51
N LYS A 82 -5.39 -1.25 10.26
CA LYS A 82 -4.03 -1.69 9.88
C LYS A 82 -3.05 -0.52 9.73
N GLU A 83 -3.45 0.69 10.10
CA GLU A 83 -2.69 1.93 9.90
C GLU A 83 -2.27 2.20 8.44
N LEU A 84 -3.03 1.69 7.46
CA LEU A 84 -2.78 1.95 6.02
C LEU A 84 -3.52 3.20 5.54
N VAL A 85 -4.65 3.52 6.16
CA VAL A 85 -5.47 4.69 5.84
C VAL A 85 -5.66 5.54 7.09
N SER A 86 -5.57 6.84 6.94
CA SER A 86 -5.93 7.80 7.99
C SER A 86 -7.18 8.55 7.59
N LYS A 87 -8.10 8.72 8.55
CA LYS A 87 -9.31 9.52 8.38
C LYS A 87 -9.17 10.81 9.18
N THR A 88 -9.42 11.94 8.52
CA THR A 88 -9.17 13.29 9.08
C THR A 88 -10.35 14.22 8.80
N GLY A 89 -10.37 15.38 9.47
CA GLY A 89 -11.42 16.40 9.32
C GLY A 89 -12.60 16.23 10.29
N LYS A 90 -13.51 17.22 10.27
CA LYS A 90 -14.74 17.21 11.08
C LYS A 90 -15.58 15.98 10.69
N ASN A 91 -15.87 15.11 11.65
CA ASN A 91 -16.54 13.80 11.46
C ASN A 91 -15.78 12.73 10.66
N LYS A 92 -14.43 12.77 10.57
CA LYS A 92 -13.60 11.73 9.90
C LYS A 92 -14.01 11.46 8.44
N LYS A 93 -14.46 12.49 7.72
CA LYS A 93 -15.01 12.33 6.37
C LYS A 93 -13.95 12.26 5.28
N THR A 94 -12.75 12.79 5.50
CA THR A 94 -11.69 12.80 4.49
C THR A 94 -10.73 11.65 4.73
N ILE A 95 -10.47 10.87 3.69
CA ILE A 95 -9.57 9.71 3.73
C ILE A 95 -8.29 9.99 2.96
N ARG A 96 -7.17 9.46 3.46
CA ARG A 96 -5.87 9.53 2.82
C ARG A 96 -5.02 8.33 3.19
N LEU A 97 -4.06 7.95 2.34
CA LEU A 97 -3.07 6.95 2.70
C LEU A 97 -2.24 7.42 3.91
N HIS A 98 -1.87 6.47 4.76
CA HIS A 98 -1.08 6.78 5.94
C HIS A 98 0.33 7.26 5.54
N LYS A 99 0.76 8.40 6.09
CA LYS A 99 2.04 9.05 5.73
C LYS A 99 3.27 8.15 5.96
N LYS A 100 3.19 7.23 6.94
CA LYS A 100 4.25 6.23 7.21
C LYS A 100 4.60 5.37 5.98
N MET A 101 3.66 5.16 5.05
CA MET A 101 3.91 4.35 3.86
C MET A 101 4.73 5.09 2.79
N ASN A 102 4.80 6.42 2.85
CA ASN A 102 5.55 7.26 1.90
C ASN A 102 5.31 6.94 0.40
N VAL A 103 4.08 6.58 0.05
CA VAL A 103 3.71 6.20 -1.32
C VAL A 103 3.77 7.42 -2.23
N GLN A 104 4.49 7.30 -3.34
CA GLN A 104 4.56 8.29 -4.41
C GLN A 104 3.64 7.87 -5.56
N SER A 105 2.77 8.76 -6.03
CA SER A 105 1.80 8.50 -7.11
C SER A 105 1.88 9.51 -8.27
N LYS A 106 2.74 10.53 -8.19
CA LYS A 106 2.85 11.61 -9.18
C LYS A 106 4.24 11.67 -9.80
N GLY A 107 4.30 11.92 -11.11
CA GLY A 107 5.55 12.09 -11.87
C GLY A 107 6.28 10.77 -12.17
N THR A 108 7.54 10.90 -12.60
CA THR A 108 8.44 9.76 -12.83
C THR A 108 8.96 9.25 -11.49
N ILE A 109 8.68 8.00 -11.16
CA ILE A 109 9.03 7.39 -9.87
C ILE A 109 10.04 6.27 -10.11
N LEU A 110 11.17 6.34 -9.40
CA LEU A 110 12.17 5.28 -9.33
C LEU A 110 12.11 4.64 -7.94
N LEU A 111 11.88 3.33 -7.88
CA LEU A 111 11.94 2.57 -6.64
C LEU A 111 13.34 1.94 -6.50
N ASP A 112 14.17 2.49 -5.60
CA ASP A 112 15.50 1.96 -5.26
C ASP A 112 15.47 1.31 -3.86
N PHE A 113 14.99 0.07 -3.80
CA PHE A 113 14.95 -0.69 -2.54
C PHE A 113 16.30 -1.38 -2.28
N LYS A 114 16.97 -0.97 -1.19
CA LYS A 114 18.18 -1.63 -0.68
C LYS A 114 17.81 -2.53 0.50
N ILE A 115 17.30 -3.72 0.18
CA ILE A 115 16.88 -4.71 1.17
C ILE A 115 18.03 -5.69 1.39
N LEU A 116 18.52 -5.79 2.63
CA LEU A 116 19.52 -6.76 3.05
C LEU A 116 18.87 -7.78 3.98
N GLY A 117 18.88 -9.06 3.57
CA GLY A 117 18.57 -10.17 4.46
C GLY A 117 19.86 -10.68 5.11
N ASN A 118 19.84 -10.92 6.41
CA ASN A 118 20.90 -11.63 7.12
C ASN A 118 20.32 -12.93 7.66
N GLU A 119 21.05 -14.04 7.52
CA GLU A 119 20.67 -15.28 8.18
C GLU A 119 20.99 -15.13 9.67
N SER A 120 19.96 -15.16 10.53
CA SER A 120 20.17 -15.31 11.96
C SER A 120 20.92 -16.63 12.17
N LYS A 121 22.12 -16.60 12.75
CA LYS A 121 22.71 -17.82 13.33
C LYS A 121 21.71 -18.30 14.39
N GLU A 122 21.15 -19.49 14.20
CA GLU A 122 20.45 -20.17 15.28
C GLU A 122 21.31 -20.10 16.55
N PRO A 123 20.74 -19.75 17.73
CA PRO A 123 21.51 -19.84 18.95
C PRO A 123 21.94 -21.30 19.09
N GLN A 124 23.25 -21.53 19.01
CA GLN A 124 23.85 -22.82 19.36
C GLN A 124 23.45 -23.09 20.81
N THR A 125 22.47 -23.96 21.01
CA THR A 125 22.21 -24.56 22.32
C THR A 125 23.44 -25.34 22.70
N VAL A 126 24.19 -24.79 23.66
CA VAL A 126 25.32 -25.41 24.35
C VAL A 126 24.85 -26.62 25.14
#